data_AF-A0A6G8FKT2-F1
#
_entry.id   AF-A0A6G8FKT2-F1
#
_cell.length_a   1.000
_cell.length_b   1.000
_cell.length_c   1.000
_cell.angle_alpha   90.00
_cell.angle_beta   90.00
_cell.angle_gamma   90.00
#
_symmetry.space_group_name_H-M   'P 1'
#
loop_
_entity.id
_entity.type
_entity.pdbx_description
1 polymer ?
#
loop_
_entity_poly.entity_id
_entity_poly.type
_entity_poly.pdbx_seq_one_letter_code
_entity_poly.pdbx_strand_id
1 'polypeptide(L)'
;MPETGYLIAAVAVAGLITLALRALPFAILKPLRKSRFVQALGRWMPAGILLILAVVILRNEIMASPGRLWAVAVATAVTVVVHLLGKRRALLSIAAGTTCYVVLLNVL
;
A
#
# COMPACT_ATOMS: atom_id res chain seq x y z
N MET A 1 -26.87 19.14 -3.07
CA MET A 1 -25.42 19.04 -3.30
C MET A 1 -24.76 19.36 -1.96
N PRO A 2 -23.82 18.54 -1.46
CA PRO A 2 -23.23 18.79 -0.15
C PRO A 2 -22.60 20.19 -0.14
N GLU A 3 -22.90 20.98 0.88
CA GLU A 3 -22.31 22.31 1.00
C GLU A 3 -20.79 22.20 1.09
N THR A 4 -20.06 23.08 0.39
CA THR A 4 -18.59 23.06 0.36
C THR A 4 -17.99 23.09 1.77
N GLY A 5 -18.66 23.77 2.71
CA GLY A 5 -18.29 23.80 4.12
C GLY A 5 -18.34 22.43 4.80
N TYR A 6 -19.34 21.59 4.47
CA TYR A 6 -19.43 20.22 4.98
C TYR A 6 -18.26 19.36 4.45
N LEU A 7 -17.93 19.48 3.16
CA LEU A 7 -16.80 18.74 2.57
C LEU A 7 -15.46 19.13 3.20
N ILE A 8 -15.22 20.42 3.41
CA ILE A 8 -14.01 20.93 4.07
C ILE A 8 -13.93 20.40 5.51
N ALA A 9 -15.04 20.50 6.26
CA ALA A 9 -15.10 20.00 7.64
C ALA A 9 -14.84 18.49 7.70
N ALA A 10 -15.45 17.71 6.80
CA ALA A 10 -15.26 16.26 6.74
C ALA A 10 -13.79 15.88 6.48
N VAL A 11 -13.13 16.52 5.50
CA VAL A 11 -11.71 16.28 5.19
C VAL A 11 -10.82 16.69 6.36
N ALA A 12 -11.08 17.84 6.97
CA ALA A 12 -10.32 18.33 8.12
C ALA A 12 -10.42 17.37 9.31
N VAL A 13 -11.64 16.93 9.65
CA VAL A 13 -11.91 15.99 10.75
C VAL A 13 -11.27 14.63 10.47
N ALA A 14 -11.45 14.07 9.27
CA ALA A 14 -10.84 12.79 8.89
C ALA A 14 -9.31 12.86 8.93
N GLY A 15 -8.72 13.98 8.47
CA GLY A 15 -7.29 14.24 8.53
C GLY A 15 -6.77 14.31 9.96
N LEU A 16 -7.46 15.05 10.83
CA LEU A 16 -7.16 15.15 12.26
C LEU A 16 -7.22 13.80 12.96
N ILE A 17 -8.29 13.03 12.73
CA ILE A 17 -8.45 11.68 13.30
C ILE A 17 -7.31 10.79 12.83
N THR A 18 -6.99 10.78 11.53
CA THR A 18 -5.91 9.97 10.97
C THR A 18 -4.54 10.35 11.55
N LEU A 19 -4.26 11.65 11.67
CA LEU A 19 -3.04 12.16 12.29
C LEU A 19 -2.96 11.75 13.76
N ALA A 20 -4.05 11.90 14.52
CA ALA A 20 -4.12 11.51 15.92
C ALA A 20 -3.88 10.00 16.09
N LEU A 21 -4.59 9.15 15.35
CA LEU A 21 -4.43 7.70 15.39
C LEU A 21 -3.03 7.26 14.99
N ARG A 22 -2.38 7.95 14.04
CA ARG A 22 -0.98 7.66 13.67
C ARG A 22 0.01 8.16 14.72
N ALA A 23 -0.22 9.31 15.33
CA ALA A 23 0.68 9.88 16.35
C ALA A 23 0.59 9.14 17.69
N LEU A 24 -0.59 8.63 18.03
CA LEU A 24 -0.89 7.90 19.26
C LEU A 24 0.08 6.73 19.55
N PRO A 25 0.32 5.77 18.63
CA PRO A 25 1.28 4.69 18.87
C PRO A 25 2.69 5.23 19.12
N PHE A 26 3.12 6.28 18.41
CA PHE A 26 4.45 6.85 18.62
C PHE A 26 4.57 7.64 19.93
N ALA A 27 3.49 8.26 20.41
CA ALA A 27 3.45 8.94 21.69
C ALA A 27 3.50 7.95 22.87
N ILE A 28 2.75 6.85 22.78
CA ILE A 28 2.73 5.78 23.79
C ILE A 28 4.07 5.01 23.80
N LEU A 29 4.71 4.81 22.64
CA LEU A 29 6.00 4.12 22.54
C LEU A 29 7.21 5.01 22.92
N LYS A 30 7.01 6.31 23.18
CA LYS A 30 8.08 7.28 23.50
C LYS A 30 8.88 6.93 24.77
N PRO A 31 8.30 6.42 25.87
CA PRO A 31 9.04 5.96 27.05
C PRO A 31 9.85 4.67 26.80
N LEU A 32 9.36 3.78 25.93
CA LEU A 32 10.01 2.51 25.58
C LEU A 32 11.09 2.65 24.49
N ARG A 33 11.30 3.88 23.97
CA ARG A 33 12.22 4.19 22.87
C ARG A 33 13.71 3.99 23.21
N LYS A 34 14.03 3.69 24.47
CA LYS A 34 15.38 3.25 24.92
C LYS A 34 15.73 1.82 24.47
N SER A 35 14.73 1.00 24.12
CA SER A 35 14.97 -0.37 23.64
C SER A 35 15.29 -0.40 22.14
N ARG A 36 16.42 -1.03 21.77
CA ARG A 36 16.86 -1.24 20.37
C ARG A 36 15.80 -1.98 19.54
N PHE A 37 14.99 -2.83 20.16
CA PHE A 37 13.93 -3.59 19.49
C PHE A 37 12.83 -2.68 18.92
N VAL A 38 12.39 -1.68 19.70
CA VAL A 38 11.31 -0.76 19.28
C VAL A 38 11.75 0.14 18.12
N GLN A 39 13.03 0.57 18.12
CA GLN A 39 13.59 1.35 17.00
C GLN A 39 13.76 0.52 15.74
N ALA A 40 14.17 -0.75 15.88
CA ALA A 40 14.24 -1.66 14.74
C ALA A 40 12.83 -1.86 14.17
N LEU A 41 11.85 -2.21 15.01
CA LEU A 41 10.47 -2.43 14.56
C LEU A 41 9.89 -1.20 13.85
N GLY A 42 10.09 0.01 14.41
CA GLY A 42 9.67 1.26 13.76
C GLY A 42 10.31 1.52 12.40
N ARG A 43 11.55 1.07 12.18
CA ARG A 43 12.24 1.19 10.88
C ARG A 43 11.74 0.17 9.85
N TRP A 44 11.36 -1.03 10.30
CA TRP A 44 10.82 -2.10 9.43
C TRP A 44 9.32 -1.99 9.19
N MET A 45 8.58 -1.27 10.04
CA MET A 45 7.12 -1.08 9.93
C MET A 45 6.65 -0.61 8.54
N PRO A 46 7.26 0.42 7.89
CA PRO A 46 6.80 0.86 6.57
C PRO A 46 6.86 -0.24 5.53
N ALA A 47 7.97 -1.00 5.49
CA ALA A 47 8.14 -2.11 4.57
C ALA A 47 7.14 -3.25 4.88
N GLY A 48 6.93 -3.56 6.17
CA GLY A 48 5.97 -4.58 6.59
C GLY A 48 4.53 -4.24 6.20
N ILE A 49 4.09 -2.99 6.41
CA ILE A 49 2.75 -2.54 6.04
C ILE A 49 2.56 -2.58 4.51
N LEU A 50 3.56 -2.14 3.74
CA LEU A 50 3.54 -2.22 2.27
C LEU A 50 3.42 -3.67 1.78
N LEU A 51 4.12 -4.61 2.42
CA LEU A 51 4.02 -6.03 2.12
C LEU A 51 2.60 -6.56 2.39
N ILE A 52 2.05 -6.28 3.57
CA ILE A 52 0.69 -6.70 3.95
C ILE A 52 -0.32 -6.11 2.95
N LEU A 53 -0.20 -4.83 2.63
CA LEU A 53 -1.07 -4.15 1.67
C LEU A 53 -1.02 -4.84 0.30
N ALA A 54 0.18 -5.15 -0.21
CA ALA A 54 0.34 -5.85 -1.48
C ALA A 54 -0.31 -7.25 -1.46
N VAL A 55 -0.11 -8.01 -0.38
CA VAL A 55 -0.71 -9.35 -0.21
C VAL A 55 -2.24 -9.26 -0.15
N VAL A 56 -2.79 -8.30 0.57
CA VAL A 56 -4.24 -8.11 0.69
C VAL A 56 -4.86 -7.71 -0.64
N ILE A 57 -4.24 -6.79 -1.39
CA ILE A 57 -4.70 -6.41 -2.73
C ILE A 57 -4.69 -7.63 -3.64
N LEU A 58 -3.57 -8.36 -3.69
CA LEU A 58 -3.45 -9.56 -4.52
C LEU A 58 -4.50 -10.62 -4.16
N ARG A 59 -4.71 -10.87 -2.87
CA ARG A 59 -5.76 -11.78 -2.38
C ARG A 59 -7.13 -11.33 -2.83
N ASN A 60 -7.44 -10.03 -2.72
CA ASN A 60 -8.74 -9.49 -3.10
C ASN A 60 -9.00 -9.66 -4.59
N GLU A 61 -8.00 -9.40 -5.44
CA GLU A 61 -8.09 -9.59 -6.90
C GLU A 61 -8.30 -11.06 -7.30
N ILE A 62 -7.57 -11.98 -6.66
CA ILE A 62 -7.72 -13.44 -6.85
C ILE A 62 -9.15 -13.89 -6.52
N MET A 63 -9.72 -13.38 -5.43
CA MET A 63 -11.09 -13.73 -5.02
C MET A 63 -12.16 -13.08 -5.90
N ALA A 64 -11.92 -11.85 -6.37
CA ALA A 64 -12.87 -11.11 -7.18
C ALA A 64 -12.98 -11.63 -8.62
N SER A 65 -11.92 -12.21 -9.18
CA SER A 65 -11.89 -12.67 -10.58
C SER A 65 -11.27 -14.08 -10.75
N PRO A 66 -12.00 -15.16 -10.39
CA PRO A 66 -11.50 -16.53 -10.48
C PRO A 66 -11.07 -16.96 -11.90
N GLY A 67 -11.66 -16.38 -12.95
CA GLY A 67 -11.33 -16.70 -14.35
C GLY A 67 -10.07 -16.02 -14.88
N ARG A 68 -9.48 -15.06 -14.15
CA ARG A 68 -8.35 -14.22 -14.61
C ARG A 68 -7.12 -14.33 -13.73
N LEU A 69 -7.02 -15.41 -12.95
CA LEU A 69 -5.89 -15.72 -12.07
C LEU A 69 -4.54 -15.74 -12.80
N TRP A 70 -4.53 -16.22 -14.05
CA TRP A 70 -3.33 -16.27 -14.87
C TRP A 70 -2.80 -14.86 -15.20
N ALA A 71 -3.69 -13.89 -15.47
CA ALA A 71 -3.31 -12.50 -15.75
C ALA A 71 -2.75 -11.81 -14.49
N VAL A 72 -3.35 -12.07 -13.33
CA VAL A 72 -2.87 -11.60 -12.02
C VAL A 72 -1.48 -12.16 -11.71
N ALA A 73 -1.25 -13.46 -11.98
CA ALA A 73 0.04 -14.11 -11.76
C ALA A 73 1.14 -13.54 -12.68
N VAL A 74 0.83 -13.34 -13.97
CA VAL A 74 1.76 -12.74 -14.93
C VAL A 74 2.10 -11.29 -14.57
N ALA A 75 1.10 -10.46 -14.25
CA ALA A 75 1.33 -9.07 -13.84
C ALA A 75 2.18 -8.97 -12.57
N THR A 76 1.95 -9.88 -11.60
CA THR A 76 2.77 -9.95 -10.38
C THR A 76 4.21 -10.37 -10.70
N ALA A 77 4.41 -11.36 -11.55
CA ALA A 77 5.73 -11.80 -11.99
C ALA A 77 6.50 -10.67 -12.70
N VAL A 78 5.84 -9.95 -13.61
CA VAL A 78 6.41 -8.77 -14.29
C VAL A 78 6.77 -7.68 -13.27
N THR A 79 5.91 -7.42 -12.29
CA THR A 79 6.18 -6.44 -11.23
C THR A 79 7.44 -6.82 -10.44
N VAL A 80 7.60 -8.10 -10.08
CA VAL A 80 8.77 -8.62 -9.36
C VAL A 80 10.04 -8.50 -10.20
N VAL A 81 9.99 -8.90 -11.48
CA VAL A 81 11.12 -8.79 -12.41
C VAL A 81 11.55 -7.33 -12.56
N VAL A 82 10.61 -6.41 -12.83
CA VAL A 82 10.92 -4.98 -12.98
C VAL A 82 11.43 -4.38 -11.66
N HIS A 83 10.91 -4.81 -10.52
CA HIS A 83 11.38 -4.35 -9.21
C HIS A 83 12.84 -4.75 -8.95
N LEU A 84 13.19 -5.99 -9.30
CA LEU A 84 14.54 -6.55 -9.14
C LEU A 84 15.54 -5.90 -10.11
N LEU A 85 15.17 -5.75 -11.39
CA LEU A 85 16.04 -5.14 -12.40
C LEU A 85 16.17 -3.61 -12.21
N GLY A 86 15.12 -2.94 -11.72
CA GLY A 86 15.04 -1.49 -11.60
C GLY A 86 15.76 -0.87 -10.40
N LYS A 87 16.52 -1.65 -9.61
CA LYS A 87 17.34 -1.23 -8.45
C LYS A 87 16.79 0.02 -7.72
N ARG A 88 15.62 -0.12 -7.07
CA ARG A 88 14.96 0.87 -6.17
C ARG A 88 14.03 1.92 -6.80
N ARG A 89 13.71 1.87 -8.10
CA ARG A 89 12.70 2.77 -8.69
C ARG A 89 11.27 2.22 -8.53
N ALA A 90 10.70 2.38 -7.33
CA ALA A 90 9.35 1.90 -7.00
C ALA A 90 8.28 2.41 -7.98
N LEU A 91 8.36 3.68 -8.40
CA LEU A 91 7.43 4.26 -9.37
C LEU A 91 7.42 3.54 -10.73
N LEU A 92 8.59 3.10 -11.23
CA LEU A 92 8.67 2.36 -12.49
C LEU A 92 8.08 0.95 -12.35
N SER A 93 8.32 0.28 -11.23
CA SER A 93 7.76 -1.04 -10.95
C SER A 93 6.23 -1.00 -10.85
N ILE A 94 5.68 0.01 -10.18
CA ILE A 94 4.22 0.23 -10.08
C ILE A 94 3.65 0.50 -11.47
N ALA A 95 4.20 1.49 -12.19
CA ALA A 95 3.67 1.85 -13.51
C ALA A 95 3.72 0.69 -14.52
N ALA A 96 4.83 -0.06 -14.56
CA ALA A 96 4.97 -1.21 -15.44
C ALA A 96 4.01 -2.35 -15.07
N GLY A 97 3.91 -2.67 -13.77
CA GLY A 97 2.99 -3.70 -13.27
C GLY A 97 1.53 -3.37 -13.54
N THR A 98 1.11 -2.14 -13.25
CA THR A 98 -0.26 -1.67 -13.52
C THR A 98 -0.56 -1.66 -15.01
N THR A 99 0.35 -1.18 -15.86
CA THR A 99 0.14 -1.16 -17.32
C THR A 99 0.01 -2.58 -17.86
N CYS A 100 0.87 -3.51 -17.43
CA CYS A 100 0.80 -4.91 -17.82
C CYS A 100 -0.53 -5.56 -17.39
N TYR A 101 -0.96 -5.31 -16.15
CA TYR A 101 -2.24 -5.81 -15.63
C TYR A 101 -3.44 -5.28 -16.42
N VAL A 102 -3.50 -3.97 -16.67
CA VAL A 102 -4.60 -3.35 -17.44
C VAL A 102 -4.65 -3.89 -18.86
N VAL A 103 -3.49 -4.01 -19.54
CA VAL A 103 -3.43 -4.57 -20.89
C VAL A 103 -3.92 -6.02 -20.91
N LEU A 104 -3.45 -6.86 -19.98
CA LEU A 104 -3.86 -8.26 -19.90
C LEU A 104 -5.36 -8.45 -19.62
N LEU A 105 -5.96 -7.56 -18.83
CA LEU A 105 -7.40 -7.62 -18.54
C LEU A 105 -8.28 -7.01 -19.65
N ASN A 106 -7.77 -6.04 -20.40
CA ASN A 106 -8.59 -5.32 -21.39
C ASN A 106 -8.48 -5.97 -22.78
N VAL A 107 -7.33 -6.57 -23.09
CA VAL A 107 -7.07 -7.23 -24.38
C VAL A 107 -7.45 -8.72 -24.36
N LEU A 108 -7.55 -9.36 -23.18
CA LEU A 108 -7.99 -10.75 -23.01
C LEU A 108 -9.21 -10.86 -22.08
#